data_AF-A0A8S1QTD7-F1
#
_entry.id   AF-A0A8S1QTD7-F1
#
_cell.length_a   1.000
_cell.length_b   1.000
_cell.length_c   1.000
_cell.angle_alpha   90.00
_cell.angle_beta   90.00
_cell.angle_gamma   90.00
#
_symmetry.space_group_name_H-M   'P 1'
#
loop_
_entity.id
_entity.type
_entity.pdbx_description
1 polymer ?
#
loop_
_entity_poly.entity_id
_entity_poly.type
_entity_poly.pdbx_seq_one_letter_code
_entity_poly.pdbx_strand_id
1 'polypeptide(L)'
;MIIILGYSLITITNSSTVLGYFDAGQCTCEYIKEQGACHPNFCNWNVNTNECTKKVCSDIKQSFCLISPDKFKCIWNFFENRCESFTKCSDYVFPIENGNLCYTLVKCQADINSIDYSNEKIRCMDKEIHAQYAISNCEKVPLYHCNWLVTPDGKQCIKNTLTNTCDGKVVKLCSDFSTSELCNPYACYWQDQCKQKTCSSLTQKECIYYESLDSKQFTFCNWNGTSCIDLDVKTLTMEQCWPYTYSSYYWNSETKICEYCEREDYANLMSKLLLFGALILFQTLQ
;
A
#
# COMPACT_ATOMS: atom_id res chain seq x y z
N MET A 1 -42.10 -21.39 -12.87
CA MET A 1 -40.99 -21.77 -13.77
C MET A 1 -39.85 -20.77 -13.56
N ILE A 2 -39.29 -20.70 -12.35
CA ILE A 2 -37.99 -21.29 -11.96
C ILE A 2 -36.94 -21.12 -13.06
N ILE A 3 -36.33 -19.93 -13.14
CA ILE A 3 -35.04 -19.73 -13.81
C ILE A 3 -33.97 -19.87 -12.73
N ILE A 4 -33.26 -20.97 -12.84
CA ILE A 4 -32.27 -21.51 -11.91
C ILE A 4 -31.00 -20.66 -11.97
N LEU A 5 -30.62 -20.14 -10.80
CA LEU A 5 -29.26 -20.09 -10.26
C LEU A 5 -28.11 -19.92 -11.28
N GLY A 6 -27.89 -18.67 -11.69
CA GLY A 6 -26.55 -18.19 -12.08
C GLY A 6 -25.75 -17.80 -10.83
N TYR A 7 -25.70 -18.67 -9.82
CA TYR A 7 -24.69 -18.55 -8.77
C TYR A 7 -23.38 -18.98 -9.42
N SER A 8 -22.63 -17.99 -9.91
CA SER A 8 -21.21 -18.14 -10.16
C SER A 8 -20.59 -18.65 -8.86
N LEU A 9 -20.38 -19.97 -8.78
CA LEU A 9 -19.40 -20.60 -7.93
C LEU A 9 -18.06 -20.02 -8.36
N ILE A 10 -17.76 -18.82 -7.88
CA ILE A 10 -16.39 -18.38 -7.71
C ILE A 10 -15.87 -19.31 -6.62
N THR A 11 -15.16 -20.34 -7.07
CA THR A 11 -14.29 -21.12 -6.21
C THR A 11 -13.32 -20.12 -5.56
N ILE A 12 -13.63 -19.71 -4.33
CA ILE A 12 -12.70 -19.03 -3.42
C ILE A 12 -11.71 -20.11 -2.97
N THR A 13 -10.83 -20.50 -3.89
CA THR A 13 -9.63 -21.28 -3.58
C THR A 13 -8.46 -20.55 -4.20
N ASN A 14 -8.29 -19.30 -3.82
CA ASN A 14 -6.98 -18.69 -3.78
C ASN A 14 -6.88 -18.03 -2.41
N SER A 15 -5.98 -18.58 -1.58
CA SER A 15 -5.35 -17.84 -0.48
C SER A 15 -4.60 -16.67 -1.14
N SER A 16 -5.32 -15.62 -1.57
CA SER A 16 -4.68 -14.53 -2.29
C SER A 16 -4.03 -13.62 -1.26
N THR A 17 -2.74 -13.87 -1.04
CA THR A 17 -1.77 -12.98 -0.38
C THR A 17 -1.53 -11.69 -1.16
N VAL A 18 -2.14 -11.62 -2.36
CA VAL A 18 -2.20 -10.47 -3.24
C VAL A 18 -3.29 -9.53 -2.75
N LEU A 19 -2.88 -8.37 -2.25
CA LEU A 19 -3.80 -7.30 -1.85
C LEU A 19 -3.67 -6.13 -2.81
N GLY A 20 -4.78 -5.42 -3.02
CA GLY A 20 -4.70 -4.07 -3.56
C GLY A 20 -3.82 -3.21 -2.65
N TYR A 21 -3.04 -2.29 -3.20
CA TYR A 21 -2.19 -1.43 -2.36
C TYR A 21 -2.98 -0.68 -1.29
N PHE A 22 -4.16 -0.22 -1.68
CA PHE A 22 -5.11 0.52 -0.85
C PHE A 22 -5.83 -0.33 0.19
N ASP A 23 -5.66 -1.63 0.10
CA ASP A 23 -6.17 -2.65 1.01
C ASP A 23 -5.08 -3.06 2.01
N ALA A 24 -3.83 -2.67 1.77
CA ALA A 24 -2.78 -2.82 2.76
C ALA A 24 -2.96 -1.83 3.93
N GLY A 25 -2.63 -2.28 5.15
CA GLY A 25 -2.62 -1.43 6.34
C GLY A 25 -3.97 -0.85 6.77
N GLN A 26 -5.07 -1.55 6.46
CA GLN A 26 -6.42 -1.08 6.79
C GLN A 26 -6.83 -1.34 8.24
N CYS A 27 -6.18 -2.28 8.92
CA CYS A 27 -6.51 -2.58 10.30
C CYS A 27 -6.09 -1.44 11.22
N THR A 28 -7.00 -1.08 12.13
CA THR A 28 -6.73 -0.18 13.25
C THR A 28 -6.72 -0.95 14.56
N CYS A 29 -6.18 -0.34 15.62
CA CYS A 29 -6.09 -0.99 16.94
C CYS A 29 -7.45 -1.48 17.46
N GLU A 30 -8.53 -0.80 17.10
CA GLU A 30 -9.89 -1.07 17.56
C GLU A 30 -10.44 -2.44 17.08
N TYR A 31 -9.87 -3.01 16.01
CA TYR A 31 -10.16 -4.38 15.56
C TYR A 31 -9.58 -5.45 16.48
N ILE A 32 -8.57 -5.09 17.29
CA ILE A 32 -7.84 -6.04 18.13
C ILE A 32 -8.55 -6.20 19.47
N LYS A 33 -9.01 -7.43 19.76
CA LYS A 33 -9.76 -7.77 20.98
C LYS A 33 -8.95 -8.53 22.03
N GLU A 34 -7.69 -8.86 21.74
CA GLU A 34 -6.82 -9.60 22.66
C GLU A 34 -5.53 -8.80 22.95
N GLN A 35 -5.11 -8.80 24.22
CA GLN A 35 -3.91 -8.09 24.67
C GLN A 35 -2.66 -8.51 23.89
N GLY A 36 -2.49 -9.81 23.66
CA GLY A 36 -1.31 -10.35 22.96
C GLY A 36 -1.25 -9.95 21.48
N ALA A 37 -2.39 -9.62 20.87
CA ALA A 37 -2.45 -9.11 19.50
C ALA A 37 -2.29 -7.58 19.42
N CYS A 38 -2.37 -6.86 20.56
CA CYS A 38 -2.32 -5.40 20.57
C CYS A 38 -0.89 -4.90 20.37
N HIS A 39 -0.58 -4.48 19.14
CA HIS A 39 0.81 -4.23 18.74
C HIS A 39 1.41 -2.98 19.43
N PRO A 40 2.45 -3.14 20.28
CA PRO A 40 2.88 -2.09 21.20
C PRO A 40 3.57 -0.90 20.52
N ASN A 41 3.97 -1.01 19.25
CA ASN A 41 4.57 0.11 18.53
C ASN A 41 3.56 1.13 18.01
N PHE A 42 2.29 0.72 17.84
CA PHE A 42 1.22 1.54 17.26
C PHE A 42 0.01 1.69 18.19
N CYS A 43 -0.20 0.72 19.08
CA CYS A 43 -1.37 0.64 19.94
C CYS A 43 -1.00 0.60 21.42
N ASN A 44 -1.97 0.95 22.26
CA ASN A 44 -1.97 0.83 23.72
C ASN A 44 -3.07 -0.13 24.13
N TRP A 45 -2.73 -1.15 24.91
CA TRP A 45 -3.72 -1.99 25.56
C TRP A 45 -4.18 -1.36 26.88
N ASN A 46 -5.47 -1.11 27.02
CA ASN A 46 -6.05 -0.65 28.27
C ASN A 46 -6.55 -1.85 29.09
N VAL A 47 -5.82 -2.19 30.16
CA VAL A 47 -6.16 -3.31 31.06
C VAL A 47 -7.49 -3.13 31.79
N ASN A 48 -7.98 -1.89 31.93
CA ASN A 48 -9.24 -1.62 32.64
C ASN A 48 -10.46 -1.80 31.73
N THR A 49 -10.33 -1.47 30.44
CA THR A 49 -11.44 -1.57 29.47
C THR A 49 -11.34 -2.81 28.59
N ASN A 50 -10.20 -3.52 28.60
CA ASN A 50 -9.86 -4.60 27.66
C ASN A 50 -9.95 -4.15 26.19
N GLU A 51 -9.51 -2.93 25.92
CA GLU A 51 -9.54 -2.35 24.58
C GLU A 51 -8.12 -2.02 24.10
N CYS A 52 -7.86 -2.30 22.83
CA CYS A 52 -6.67 -1.87 22.14
C CYS A 52 -6.97 -0.53 21.43
N THR A 53 -6.29 0.53 21.83
CA THR A 53 -6.49 1.87 21.27
C THR A 53 -5.24 2.36 20.56
N LYS A 54 -5.40 3.20 19.55
CA LYS A 54 -4.26 3.81 18.85
C LYS A 54 -3.45 4.72 19.77
N LYS A 55 -2.12 4.66 19.64
CA LYS A 55 -1.19 5.64 20.24
C LYS A 55 -1.35 7.02 19.62
N VAL A 56 -1.10 8.05 20.42
CA VAL A 56 -0.91 9.40 19.87
C VAL A 56 0.33 9.39 19.00
N CYS A 57 0.29 10.09 17.85
CA CYS A 57 1.38 10.04 16.87
C CYS A 57 2.74 10.43 17.48
N SER A 58 2.76 11.38 18.43
CA SER A 58 3.97 11.80 19.17
C SER A 58 4.69 10.67 19.90
N ASP A 59 3.98 9.59 20.24
CA ASP A 59 4.51 8.47 21.02
C ASP A 59 5.06 7.34 20.12
N ILE A 60 4.90 7.49 18.79
CA ILE A 60 5.38 6.53 17.79
C ILE A 60 6.83 6.88 17.43
N LYS A 61 7.74 5.91 17.58
CA LYS A 61 9.15 6.09 17.23
C LYS A 61 9.31 6.31 15.72
N GLN A 62 10.35 7.05 15.34
CA GLN A 62 10.68 7.37 13.93
C GLN A 62 10.58 6.17 12.99
N SER A 63 11.21 5.05 13.34
CA SER A 63 11.24 3.84 12.51
C SER A 63 9.85 3.27 12.20
N PHE A 64 8.89 3.46 13.11
CA PHE A 64 7.52 3.00 12.94
C PHE A 64 6.62 4.07 12.32
N CYS A 65 6.89 5.35 12.58
CA CYS A 65 6.13 6.45 12.00
C CYS A 65 6.27 6.50 10.47
N LEU A 66 7.48 6.21 9.96
CA LEU A 66 7.76 6.15 8.51
C LEU A 66 6.97 5.05 7.79
N ILE A 67 6.48 4.05 8.52
CA ILE A 67 5.69 2.93 7.99
C ILE A 67 4.30 2.89 8.64
N SER A 68 3.87 3.99 9.25
CA SER A 68 2.60 4.06 9.95
C SER A 68 1.45 3.81 8.97
N PRO A 69 0.47 2.94 9.29
CA PRO A 69 -0.65 2.69 8.40
C PRO A 69 -1.50 3.95 8.20
N ASP A 70 -2.06 4.15 7.01
CA ASP A 70 -2.80 5.37 6.63
C ASP A 70 -3.95 5.70 7.59
N LYS A 71 -4.62 4.66 8.09
CA LYS A 71 -5.72 4.78 9.04
C LYS A 71 -5.28 5.38 10.38
N PHE A 72 -4.00 5.26 10.73
CA PHE A 72 -3.46 5.90 11.93
C PHE A 72 -3.26 7.39 11.73
N LYS A 73 -3.26 7.92 10.50
CA LYS A 73 -3.10 9.36 10.23
C LYS A 73 -1.90 9.94 11.00
N CYS A 74 -0.79 9.21 11.02
CA CYS A 74 0.47 9.65 11.62
C CYS A 74 1.53 9.75 10.54
N ILE A 75 2.40 10.75 10.64
CA ILE A 75 3.43 11.05 9.65
C ILE A 75 4.69 11.59 10.31
N TRP A 76 5.84 11.25 9.74
CA TRP A 76 7.11 11.81 10.17
C TRP A 76 7.33 13.21 9.60
N ASN A 77 7.44 14.21 10.47
CA ASN A 77 7.84 15.55 10.12
C ASN A 77 9.38 15.63 10.11
N PHE A 78 9.97 15.73 8.91
CA PHE A 78 11.42 15.80 8.76
C PHE A 78 12.04 17.12 9.22
N PHE A 79 11.27 18.21 9.24
CA PHE A 79 11.75 19.50 9.72
C PHE A 79 11.81 19.55 11.23
N GLU A 80 10.80 18.98 11.90
CA GLU A 80 10.71 18.95 13.36
C GLU A 80 11.29 17.67 13.99
N ASN A 81 11.70 16.71 13.15
CA ASN A 81 12.27 15.42 13.54
C ASN A 81 11.39 14.67 14.56
N ARG A 82 10.07 14.63 14.31
CA ARG A 82 9.07 13.97 15.18
C ARG A 82 7.93 13.38 14.38
N CYS A 83 7.21 12.43 14.99
CA CYS A 83 5.97 11.89 14.44
C CYS A 83 4.78 12.76 14.89
N GLU A 84 3.94 13.17 13.95
CA GLU A 84 2.79 14.05 14.19
C GLU A 84 1.53 13.52 13.50
N SER A 85 0.38 14.12 13.85
CA SER A 85 -0.87 13.81 13.18
C SER A 85 -0.87 14.39 11.77
N PHE A 86 -1.20 13.58 10.78
CA PHE A 86 -1.40 14.01 9.40
C PHE A 86 -2.61 14.96 9.31
N THR A 87 -2.43 16.09 8.63
CA THR A 87 -3.48 17.09 8.38
C THR A 87 -4.01 17.00 6.96
N LYS A 88 -3.24 17.47 5.98
CA LYS A 88 -3.58 17.48 4.54
C LYS A 88 -2.31 17.47 3.70
N CYS A 89 -2.41 16.98 2.46
CA CYS A 89 -1.24 16.81 1.60
C CYS A 89 -0.49 18.12 1.32
N SER A 90 -1.22 19.23 1.16
CA SER A 90 -0.63 20.54 0.83
C SER A 90 0.30 21.12 1.90
N ASP A 91 0.28 20.58 3.12
CA ASP A 91 1.13 21.05 4.23
C ASP A 91 2.58 20.54 4.11
N TYR A 92 2.83 19.53 3.26
CA TYR A 92 4.12 18.86 3.15
C TYR A 92 4.91 19.30 1.92
N VAL A 93 6.20 19.56 2.14
CA VAL A 93 7.16 20.01 1.12
C VAL A 93 8.47 19.27 1.32
N PHE A 94 9.01 18.70 0.24
CA PHE A 94 10.24 17.92 0.26
C PHE A 94 11.26 18.48 -0.74
N PRO A 95 12.55 18.16 -0.59
CA PRO A 95 13.51 18.27 -1.68
C PRO A 95 13.01 17.50 -2.91
N ILE A 96 13.28 17.98 -4.13
CA ILE A 96 12.80 17.34 -5.38
C ILE A 96 13.24 15.87 -5.46
N GLU A 97 14.48 15.58 -5.04
CA GLU A 97 15.03 14.22 -4.98
C GLU A 97 14.23 13.26 -4.09
N ASN A 98 13.51 13.81 -3.12
CA ASN A 98 12.68 13.12 -2.16
C ASN A 98 11.19 13.29 -2.47
N GLY A 99 10.82 13.69 -3.69
CA GLY A 99 9.41 13.86 -4.09
C GLY A 99 8.59 12.57 -3.93
N ASN A 100 9.23 11.41 -4.03
CA ASN A 100 8.60 10.11 -3.73
C ASN A 100 8.17 9.99 -2.25
N LEU A 101 8.67 10.81 -1.33
CA LEU A 101 8.22 10.81 0.08
C LEU A 101 6.79 11.33 0.23
N CYS A 102 6.33 12.23 -0.65
CA CYS A 102 4.90 12.57 -0.76
C CYS A 102 4.05 11.31 -0.89
N TYR A 103 4.58 10.34 -1.62
CA TYR A 103 3.92 9.09 -1.90
C TYR A 103 4.10 8.05 -0.79
N THR A 104 5.35 7.72 -0.44
CA THR A 104 5.67 6.61 0.48
C THR A 104 5.29 6.90 1.93
N LEU A 105 5.39 8.17 2.37
CA LEU A 105 5.22 8.57 3.77
C LEU A 105 3.92 9.33 4.03
N VAL A 106 3.51 10.18 3.09
CA VAL A 106 2.32 11.04 3.26
C VAL A 106 1.08 10.45 2.61
N LYS A 107 1.28 9.41 1.76
CA LYS A 107 0.20 8.75 1.02
C LYS A 107 -0.58 9.74 0.16
N CYS A 108 0.10 10.80 -0.23
CA CYS A 108 -0.29 11.86 -1.12
C CYS A 108 0.34 11.62 -2.49
N GLN A 109 0.21 12.61 -3.36
CA GLN A 109 0.89 12.67 -4.65
C GLN A 109 1.85 13.85 -4.63
N ALA A 110 2.98 13.77 -5.30
CA ALA A 110 3.84 14.93 -5.49
C ALA A 110 3.26 15.83 -6.58
N ASP A 111 3.12 17.12 -6.29
CA ASP A 111 2.64 18.12 -7.23
C ASP A 111 3.82 18.61 -8.07
N ILE A 112 4.03 17.97 -9.22
CA ILE A 112 5.07 18.36 -10.18
C ILE A 112 4.92 19.80 -10.70
N ASN A 113 3.73 20.41 -10.59
CA ASN A 113 3.54 21.80 -10.99
C ASN A 113 4.03 22.78 -9.93
N SER A 114 4.27 22.29 -8.71
CA SER A 114 4.80 23.06 -7.59
C SER A 114 6.33 23.04 -7.48
N ILE A 115 7.04 22.40 -8.43
CA ILE A 115 8.50 22.31 -8.41
C ILE A 115 9.10 23.72 -8.45
N ASP A 116 9.82 24.04 -7.38
CA ASP A 116 10.62 25.26 -7.25
C ASP A 116 12.09 24.92 -7.47
N TYR A 117 12.57 25.16 -8.70
CA TYR A 117 13.96 24.91 -9.08
C TYR A 117 14.97 25.78 -8.34
N SER A 118 14.56 26.96 -7.84
CA SER A 118 15.48 27.87 -7.13
C SER A 118 15.79 27.37 -5.73
N ASN A 119 14.82 26.68 -5.12
CA ASN A 119 14.92 26.16 -3.76
C ASN A 119 14.99 24.62 -3.71
N GLU A 120 15.04 23.96 -4.86
CA GLU A 120 15.03 22.50 -5.05
C GLU A 120 13.91 21.79 -4.28
N LYS A 121 12.69 22.35 -4.29
CA LYS A 121 11.54 21.85 -3.52
C LYS A 121 10.37 21.40 -4.39
N ILE A 122 9.59 20.48 -3.85
CA ILE A 122 8.30 20.02 -4.40
C ILE A 122 7.27 19.89 -3.27
N ARG A 123 6.03 20.33 -3.53
CA ARG A 123 4.90 20.18 -2.60
C ARG A 123 4.15 18.88 -2.86
N CYS A 124 3.45 18.39 -1.85
CA CYS A 124 2.50 17.31 -2.03
C CYS A 124 1.08 17.86 -2.28
N MET A 125 0.27 17.09 -2.99
CA MET A 125 -1.14 17.34 -3.27
C MET A 125 -1.97 16.09 -2.95
N ASP A 126 -3.28 16.29 -2.81
CA ASP A 126 -4.21 15.18 -2.67
C ASP A 126 -4.16 14.29 -3.93
N LYS A 127 -4.35 12.99 -3.76
CA LYS A 127 -4.34 12.02 -4.87
C LYS A 127 -5.57 12.20 -5.74
N GLU A 128 -5.39 12.14 -7.07
CA GLU A 128 -6.49 12.28 -8.02
C GLU A 128 -7.27 10.96 -8.28
N ILE A 129 -6.65 9.77 -8.11
CA ILE A 129 -7.26 8.45 -8.47
C ILE A 129 -6.80 7.30 -7.52
N HIS A 130 -7.57 6.20 -7.47
CA HIS A 130 -7.34 4.92 -6.74
C HIS A 130 -6.13 4.06 -7.20
N ALA A 131 -5.05 4.65 -7.72
CA ALA A 131 -3.80 3.92 -7.94
C ALA A 131 -2.62 4.74 -7.37
N GLN A 132 -1.51 4.05 -7.06
CA GLN A 132 -0.31 4.61 -6.44
C GLN A 132 0.46 5.53 -7.38
N TYR A 133 -0.18 6.61 -7.83
CA TYR A 133 0.48 7.57 -8.69
C TYR A 133 1.27 8.53 -7.82
N ALA A 134 2.59 8.51 -7.97
CA ALA A 134 3.46 9.40 -7.24
C ALA A 134 3.42 10.81 -7.84
N ILE A 135 3.05 10.95 -9.12
CA ILE A 135 3.01 12.22 -9.87
C ILE A 135 1.94 12.19 -10.96
N SER A 136 1.57 13.36 -11.49
CA SER A 136 0.59 13.48 -12.58
C SER A 136 1.18 13.28 -13.99
N ASN A 137 2.45 13.60 -14.23
CA ASN A 137 3.17 13.29 -15.47
C ASN A 137 4.70 13.33 -15.27
N CYS A 138 5.45 12.70 -16.19
CA CYS A 138 6.91 12.59 -16.09
C CYS A 138 7.68 13.79 -16.63
N GLU A 139 7.10 14.55 -17.57
CA GLU A 139 7.82 15.55 -18.39
C GLU A 139 8.45 16.68 -17.57
N LYS A 140 7.89 16.99 -16.40
CA LYS A 140 8.38 18.04 -15.49
C LYS A 140 9.36 17.53 -14.43
N VAL A 141 9.60 16.22 -14.36
CA VAL A 141 10.52 15.64 -13.39
C VAL A 141 11.96 15.81 -13.91
N PRO A 142 12.88 16.39 -13.12
CA PRO A 142 14.26 16.50 -13.55
C PRO A 142 14.87 15.11 -13.80
N LEU A 143 15.71 14.98 -14.83
CA LEU A 143 16.28 13.68 -15.24
C LEU A 143 16.93 12.92 -14.07
N TYR A 144 17.67 13.61 -13.21
CA TYR A 144 18.36 13.01 -12.06
C TYR A 144 17.40 12.47 -10.99
N HIS A 145 16.16 12.95 -10.98
CA HIS A 145 15.09 12.54 -10.07
C HIS A 145 14.02 11.68 -10.75
N CYS A 146 14.24 11.33 -12.03
CA CYS A 146 13.37 10.48 -12.82
C CYS A 146 13.52 9.01 -12.39
N ASN A 147 12.93 8.63 -11.27
CA ASN A 147 13.04 7.28 -10.72
C ASN A 147 11.65 6.72 -10.38
N TRP A 148 11.15 5.81 -11.23
CA TRP A 148 10.08 4.85 -10.93
C TRP A 148 8.76 5.42 -10.44
N LEU A 149 8.50 6.69 -10.74
CA LEU A 149 7.22 7.34 -10.45
C LEU A 149 6.19 6.84 -11.47
N VAL A 150 5.03 6.41 -10.99
CA VAL A 150 3.92 5.97 -11.84
C VAL A 150 2.93 7.12 -11.98
N THR A 151 2.44 7.32 -13.20
CA THR A 151 1.47 8.36 -13.57
C THR A 151 0.05 7.78 -13.70
N PRO A 152 -1.01 8.62 -13.69
CA PRO A 152 -2.40 8.14 -13.63
C PRO A 152 -2.86 7.20 -14.74
N ASP A 153 -2.19 7.25 -15.90
CA ASP A 153 -2.45 6.38 -17.04
C ASP A 153 -1.58 5.10 -17.05
N GLY A 154 -0.87 4.82 -15.94
CA GLY A 154 -0.04 3.63 -15.77
C GLY A 154 1.32 3.71 -16.46
N LYS A 155 1.76 4.89 -16.92
CA LYS A 155 3.14 5.04 -17.42
C LYS A 155 4.11 5.17 -16.25
N GLN A 156 5.27 4.53 -16.40
CA GLN A 156 6.42 4.74 -15.53
C GLN A 156 7.32 5.83 -16.09
N CYS A 157 7.86 6.65 -15.21
CA CYS A 157 8.84 7.67 -15.56
C CYS A 157 10.23 7.04 -15.69
N ILE A 158 10.77 7.09 -16.91
CA ILE A 158 12.04 6.48 -17.29
C ILE A 158 12.99 7.56 -17.79
N LYS A 159 14.26 7.46 -17.38
CA LYS A 159 15.33 8.33 -17.85
C LYS A 159 15.56 8.13 -19.34
N ASN A 160 15.48 9.22 -20.12
CA ASN A 160 15.94 9.25 -21.49
C ASN A 160 17.23 10.06 -21.57
N THR A 161 18.36 9.35 -21.61
CA THR A 161 19.70 9.96 -21.65
C THR A 161 20.02 10.59 -23.00
N LEU A 162 19.30 10.24 -24.08
CA LEU A 162 19.51 10.82 -25.40
C LEU A 162 18.91 12.23 -25.49
N THR A 163 17.72 12.42 -24.91
CA THR A 163 17.02 13.72 -24.90
C THR A 163 17.25 14.52 -23.63
N ASN A 164 17.92 13.92 -22.62
CA ASN A 164 18.10 14.50 -21.29
C ASN A 164 16.76 14.82 -20.59
N THR A 165 15.74 13.99 -20.80
CA THR A 165 14.38 14.16 -20.27
C THR A 165 13.90 12.97 -19.46
N CYS A 166 12.85 13.19 -18.66
CA CYS A 166 12.12 12.13 -17.97
C CYS A 166 10.85 11.80 -18.75
N ASP A 167 10.83 10.66 -19.43
CA ASP A 167 9.75 10.29 -20.34
C ASP A 167 8.80 9.29 -19.69
N GLY A 168 7.50 9.47 -19.91
CA GLY A 168 6.49 8.50 -19.49
C GLY A 168 6.38 7.36 -20.50
N LYS A 169 6.70 6.13 -20.08
CA LYS A 169 6.59 4.93 -20.92
C LYS A 169 5.59 3.95 -20.34
N VAL A 170 4.75 3.36 -21.19
CA VAL A 170 3.96 2.19 -20.81
C VAL A 170 4.89 1.00 -20.73
N VAL A 171 5.05 0.46 -19.53
CA VAL A 171 5.85 -0.75 -19.27
C VAL A 171 4.87 -1.88 -18.99
N LYS A 172 4.89 -2.92 -19.81
CA LYS A 172 3.99 -4.07 -19.64
C LYS A 172 4.69 -5.22 -18.93
N LEU A 173 6.00 -5.35 -19.15
CA LEU A 173 6.81 -6.43 -18.62
C LEU A 173 8.13 -5.86 -18.10
N CYS A 174 8.73 -6.49 -17.09
CA CYS A 174 10.07 -6.12 -16.63
C CYS A 174 11.11 -6.22 -17.75
N SER A 175 10.92 -7.11 -18.73
CA SER A 175 11.81 -7.24 -19.90
C SER A 175 11.83 -6.00 -20.81
N ASP A 176 10.88 -5.07 -20.64
CA ASP A 176 10.87 -3.80 -21.38
C ASP A 176 11.99 -2.84 -20.91
N PHE A 177 12.65 -3.16 -19.79
CA PHE A 177 13.83 -2.47 -19.27
C PHE A 177 15.12 -3.11 -19.78
N SER A 178 15.92 -2.33 -20.49
CA SER A 178 17.11 -2.81 -21.19
C SER A 178 18.39 -2.81 -20.36
N THR A 179 18.42 -2.16 -19.19
CA THR A 179 19.61 -2.06 -18.34
C THR A 179 19.26 -2.26 -16.87
N SER A 180 20.25 -2.63 -16.06
CA SER A 180 20.10 -2.80 -14.61
C SER A 180 19.63 -1.53 -13.91
N GLU A 181 20.16 -0.37 -14.33
CA GLU A 181 19.77 0.95 -13.81
C GLU A 181 18.31 1.30 -14.10
N LEU A 182 17.78 0.79 -15.21
CA LEU A 182 16.39 0.94 -15.61
C LEU A 182 15.50 -0.21 -15.10
N CYS A 183 16.00 -1.16 -14.33
CA CYS A 183 15.16 -2.22 -13.82
C CYS A 183 14.42 -1.73 -12.56
N ASN A 184 13.09 -1.61 -12.62
CA ASN A 184 12.28 -1.14 -11.51
C ASN A 184 12.53 -2.00 -10.25
N PRO A 185 13.13 -1.46 -9.18
CA PRO A 185 13.59 -2.27 -8.04
C PRO A 185 12.45 -2.75 -7.14
N TYR A 186 11.24 -2.21 -7.26
CA TYR A 186 10.10 -2.59 -6.43
C TYR A 186 9.37 -3.82 -6.99
N ALA A 187 9.25 -3.91 -8.32
CA ALA A 187 8.54 -4.98 -9.01
C ALA A 187 9.44 -5.96 -9.77
N CYS A 188 10.68 -5.57 -10.06
CA CYS A 188 11.61 -6.31 -10.89
C CYS A 188 12.98 -6.50 -10.21
N TYR A 189 13.78 -7.42 -10.73
CA TYR A 189 15.18 -7.62 -10.34
C TYR A 189 16.04 -7.91 -11.58
N TRP A 190 17.34 -7.57 -11.49
CA TRP A 190 18.28 -7.77 -12.58
C TRP A 190 19.06 -9.07 -12.44
N GLN A 191 18.97 -9.94 -13.45
CA GLN A 191 19.76 -11.15 -13.58
C GLN A 191 20.00 -11.42 -15.06
N ASP A 192 21.02 -10.76 -15.61
CA ASP A 192 21.36 -10.65 -17.05
C ASP A 192 20.34 -9.91 -17.91
N GLN A 193 19.08 -9.93 -17.48
CA GLN A 193 17.95 -9.18 -18.00
C GLN A 193 17.05 -8.78 -16.81
N CYS A 194 16.19 -7.78 -17.01
CA CYS A 194 15.24 -7.37 -15.99
C CYS A 194 14.04 -8.34 -15.95
N LYS A 195 13.82 -8.98 -14.80
CA LYS A 195 12.80 -10.01 -14.58
C LYS A 195 11.83 -9.60 -13.49
N GLN A 196 10.60 -10.11 -13.54
CA GLN A 196 9.59 -9.86 -12.52
C GLN A 196 9.93 -10.55 -11.21
N LYS A 197 9.78 -9.84 -10.09
CA LYS A 197 9.93 -10.40 -8.76
C LYS A 197 8.80 -11.39 -8.46
N THR A 198 9.18 -12.44 -7.75
CA THR A 198 8.30 -13.36 -7.02
C THR A 198 8.89 -13.52 -5.62
N CYS A 199 8.14 -14.02 -4.63
CA CYS A 199 8.73 -14.27 -3.32
C CYS A 199 9.98 -15.18 -3.45
N SER A 200 9.95 -16.21 -4.30
CA SER A 200 11.10 -17.09 -4.54
C SER A 200 12.37 -16.40 -5.07
N SER A 201 12.25 -15.20 -5.64
CA SER A 201 13.39 -14.42 -6.14
C SER A 201 14.03 -13.50 -5.08
N LEU A 202 13.41 -13.35 -3.91
CA LEU A 202 13.87 -12.43 -2.87
C LEU A 202 14.90 -13.10 -1.95
N THR A 203 15.91 -12.33 -1.53
CA THR A 203 16.86 -12.77 -0.51
C THR A 203 16.22 -12.78 0.88
N GLN A 204 16.86 -13.42 1.86
CA GLN A 204 16.38 -13.42 3.25
C GLN A 204 16.11 -12.02 3.80
N LYS A 205 16.95 -11.03 3.45
CA LYS A 205 16.80 -9.65 3.93
C LYS A 205 15.66 -8.91 3.25
N GLU A 206 15.27 -9.32 2.06
CA GLU A 206 14.24 -8.70 1.24
C GLU A 206 12.90 -9.44 1.31
N CYS A 207 12.87 -10.60 1.97
CA CYS A 207 11.72 -11.51 1.99
C CYS A 207 10.59 -10.97 2.88
N ILE A 208 9.89 -9.97 2.36
CA ILE A 208 8.85 -9.28 3.11
C ILE A 208 7.64 -9.01 2.21
N TYR A 209 7.84 -8.34 1.07
CA TYR A 209 6.85 -8.20 0.01
C TYR A 209 7.52 -7.78 -1.31
N TYR A 210 6.75 -7.83 -2.40
CA TYR A 210 7.06 -7.10 -3.63
C TYR A 210 5.80 -6.44 -4.20
N GLU A 211 5.99 -5.44 -5.06
CA GLU A 211 4.90 -4.71 -5.73
C GLU A 211 4.64 -5.25 -7.14
N SER A 212 3.40 -5.19 -7.60
CA SER A 212 3.11 -5.35 -9.03
C SER A 212 3.77 -4.23 -9.84
N LEU A 213 4.04 -4.49 -11.13
CA LEU A 213 4.71 -3.52 -12.00
C LEU A 213 3.94 -2.20 -12.17
N ASP A 214 2.61 -2.25 -12.10
CA ASP A 214 1.75 -1.07 -12.12
C ASP A 214 1.54 -0.44 -10.75
N SER A 215 2.23 -0.93 -9.71
CA SER A 215 2.10 -0.53 -8.31
C SER A 215 0.64 -0.52 -7.87
N LYS A 216 -0.19 -1.49 -8.30
CA LYS A 216 -1.57 -1.61 -7.79
C LYS A 216 -1.73 -2.67 -6.73
N GLN A 217 -0.82 -3.64 -6.67
CA GLN A 217 -0.92 -4.78 -5.79
C GLN A 217 0.38 -5.01 -5.03
N PHE A 218 0.25 -5.57 -3.84
CA PHE A 218 1.34 -6.16 -3.09
C PHE A 218 1.15 -7.65 -2.98
N THR A 219 2.27 -8.37 -2.96
CA THR A 219 2.28 -9.77 -2.51
C THR A 219 3.17 -9.86 -1.29
N PHE A 220 2.62 -10.31 -0.16
CA PHE A 220 3.40 -10.56 1.05
C PHE A 220 4.17 -11.87 0.95
N CYS A 221 5.38 -11.87 1.48
CA CYS A 221 6.30 -12.99 1.46
C CYS A 221 6.75 -13.37 2.88
N ASN A 222 7.18 -14.61 3.06
CA ASN A 222 7.73 -15.12 4.32
C ASN A 222 9.00 -15.95 4.10
N TRP A 223 9.97 -15.79 4.97
CA TRP A 223 11.18 -16.60 4.97
C TRP A 223 10.97 -17.87 5.78
N ASN A 224 11.00 -19.03 5.14
CA ASN A 224 10.79 -20.32 5.84
C ASN A 224 12.06 -20.94 6.44
N GLY A 225 13.18 -20.22 6.41
CA GLY A 225 14.50 -20.69 6.83
C GLY A 225 15.43 -21.08 5.68
N THR A 226 14.88 -21.43 4.51
CA THR A 226 15.67 -21.85 3.32
C THR A 226 15.40 -20.97 2.11
N SER A 227 14.15 -20.58 1.89
CA SER A 227 13.72 -19.79 0.76
C SER A 227 12.63 -18.81 1.15
N CYS A 228 12.48 -17.77 0.35
CA CYS A 228 11.37 -16.86 0.46
C CYS A 228 10.15 -17.41 -0.31
N ILE A 229 9.00 -17.49 0.34
CA ILE A 229 7.76 -18.05 -0.21
C ILE A 229 6.61 -17.06 -0.03
N ASP A 230 5.50 -17.28 -0.75
CA ASP A 230 4.29 -16.49 -0.55
C ASP A 230 3.75 -16.70 0.88
N LEU A 231 3.33 -15.62 1.54
CA LEU A 231 2.88 -15.64 2.93
C LEU A 231 1.49 -16.27 3.08
N ASP A 232 1.37 -17.53 3.50
CA ASP A 232 0.03 -18.09 3.79
C ASP A 232 -0.56 -17.53 5.09
N VAL A 233 -1.43 -16.52 4.97
CA VAL A 233 -2.09 -15.84 6.10
C VAL A 233 -2.86 -16.77 7.01
N LYS A 234 -3.33 -17.93 6.51
CA LYS A 234 -4.08 -18.91 7.31
C LYS A 234 -3.21 -19.67 8.30
N THR A 235 -1.89 -19.64 8.11
CA THR A 235 -0.93 -20.37 8.95
C THR A 235 -0.27 -19.47 10.00
N LEU A 236 -0.54 -18.16 9.96
CA LEU A 236 0.07 -17.21 10.88
C LEU A 236 -0.43 -17.42 12.30
N THR A 237 0.46 -17.21 13.26
CA THR A 237 0.08 -17.11 14.67
C THR A 237 -0.45 -15.71 14.99
N MET A 238 -1.08 -15.57 16.16
CA MET A 238 -1.52 -14.27 16.70
C MET A 238 -0.44 -13.19 16.64
N GLU A 239 0.78 -13.53 17.08
CA GLU A 239 1.91 -12.59 17.14
C GLU A 239 2.44 -12.22 15.74
N GLN A 240 2.26 -13.10 14.75
CA GLN A 240 2.70 -12.88 13.37
C GLN A 240 1.66 -12.11 12.56
N CYS A 241 0.37 -12.29 12.87
CA CYS A 241 -0.75 -11.84 12.06
C CYS A 241 -0.64 -10.37 11.63
N TRP A 242 -0.48 -9.49 12.61
CA TRP A 242 -0.41 -8.06 12.38
C TRP A 242 0.90 -7.61 11.72
N PRO A 243 2.10 -7.94 12.25
CA PRO A 243 3.36 -7.46 11.67
C PRO A 243 3.66 -8.05 10.29
N TYR A 244 3.34 -9.33 10.03
CA TYR A 244 3.73 -9.99 8.77
C TYR A 244 2.83 -9.56 7.62
N THR A 245 1.63 -9.08 7.94
CA THR A 245 0.67 -8.59 6.93
C THR A 245 0.63 -7.06 6.85
N TYR A 246 1.58 -6.36 7.48
CA TYR A 246 1.61 -4.90 7.51
C TYR A 246 0.28 -4.28 7.94
N SER A 247 -0.32 -4.80 9.03
CA SER A 247 -1.63 -4.35 9.54
C SER A 247 -2.77 -4.42 8.52
N SER A 248 -2.69 -5.30 7.54
CA SER A 248 -3.79 -5.55 6.59
C SER A 248 -4.75 -6.62 7.13
N TYR A 249 -4.26 -7.47 8.04
CA TYR A 249 -5.03 -8.50 8.73
C TYR A 249 -4.93 -8.33 10.25
N TYR A 250 -5.98 -8.78 10.93
CA TYR A 250 -6.04 -8.86 12.38
C TYR A 250 -6.26 -10.31 12.82
N TRP A 251 -5.82 -10.63 14.04
CA TRP A 251 -6.07 -11.95 14.62
C TRP A 251 -7.50 -12.00 15.16
N ASN A 252 -8.33 -12.89 14.59
CA ASN A 252 -9.65 -13.16 15.12
C ASN A 252 -9.55 -14.27 16.19
N SER A 253 -9.91 -13.93 17.42
CA SER A 253 -9.84 -14.80 18.59
C SER A 253 -10.85 -15.94 18.57
N GLU A 254 -11.97 -15.79 17.87
CA GLU A 254 -13.03 -16.79 17.77
C GLU A 254 -12.68 -17.85 16.73
N THR A 255 -12.22 -17.41 15.56
CA THR A 255 -11.89 -18.29 14.42
C THR A 255 -10.45 -18.80 14.47
N LYS A 256 -9.59 -18.20 15.30
CA LYS A 256 -8.16 -18.54 15.46
C LYS A 256 -7.39 -18.46 14.12
N ILE A 257 -7.76 -17.51 13.27
CA ILE A 257 -7.10 -17.23 12.00
C ILE A 257 -6.92 -15.71 11.81
N CYS A 258 -6.03 -15.34 10.89
CA CYS A 258 -5.91 -13.97 10.41
C CYS A 258 -7.02 -13.63 9.45
N GLU A 259 -7.77 -12.57 9.77
CA GLU A 259 -8.85 -12.06 8.94
C GLU A 259 -8.49 -10.70 8.38
N TYR A 260 -8.91 -10.46 7.13
CA TYR A 260 -8.65 -9.20 6.45
C TYR A 260 -9.51 -8.09 7.08
N CYS A 261 -8.92 -6.93 7.34
CA CYS A 261 -9.69 -5.77 7.76
C CYS A 261 -10.33 -5.12 6.54
N GLU A 262 -11.61 -5.42 6.29
CA GLU A 262 -12.35 -4.77 5.22
C GLU A 262 -12.40 -3.25 5.43
N ARG A 263 -12.33 -2.51 4.32
CA ARG A 263 -12.65 -1.09 4.33
C ARG A 263 -14.09 -0.89 4.75
N GLU A 264 -14.31 -0.08 5.79
CA GLU A 264 -15.63 0.42 6.17
C GLU A 264 -16.40 1.04 4.98
N ASP A 265 -15.69 1.65 4.02
CA ASP A 265 -16.30 2.22 2.82
C ASP A 265 -16.92 1.17 1.89
N TYR A 266 -16.30 -0.01 1.76
CA TYR A 266 -16.83 -1.12 0.96
C TYR A 266 -17.96 -1.85 1.66
N ALA A 267 -17.85 -2.07 2.98
CA ALA A 267 -18.93 -2.65 3.76
C ALA A 267 -20.20 -1.77 3.72
N ASN A 268 -20.03 -0.45 3.82
CA ASN A 268 -21.13 0.51 3.66
C ASN A 268 -21.69 0.56 2.24
N LEU A 269 -20.85 0.48 1.21
CA LEU A 269 -21.29 0.45 -0.19
C LEU A 269 -22.07 -0.83 -0.49
N MET A 270 -21.57 -1.99 -0.07
CA MET A 270 -22.23 -3.29 -0.26
C MET A 270 -23.55 -3.37 0.52
N SER A 271 -23.58 -2.88 1.76
CA SER A 271 -24.81 -2.76 2.55
C SER A 271 -25.84 -1.86 1.85
N LYS A 272 -25.41 -0.71 1.33
CA LYS A 272 -26.28 0.18 0.53
C LYS A 272 -26.76 -0.49 -0.75
N LEU A 273 -25.88 -1.18 -1.49
CA LEU A 273 -26.25 -1.89 -2.72
C LEU A 273 -27.23 -3.04 -2.46
N LEU A 274 -27.07 -3.77 -1.35
CA LEU A 274 -28.03 -4.80 -0.93
C LEU A 274 -29.39 -4.20 -0.57
N LEU A 275 -29.41 -3.06 0.13
CA LEU A 275 -30.64 -2.30 0.41
C LEU A 275 -31.31 -1.81 -0.88
N PHE A 276 -30.55 -1.26 -1.82
CA PHE A 276 -31.06 -0.85 -3.13
C PHE A 276 -31.60 -2.03 -3.94
N GLY A 277 -30.89 -3.17 -3.95
CA GLY A 277 -31.34 -4.40 -4.60
C GLY A 277 -32.64 -4.94 -4.00
N ALA A 278 -32.77 -4.91 -2.68
CA ALA A 278 -34.00 -5.31 -1.98
C ALA A 278 -35.19 -4.38 -2.31
N LEU A 279 -34.94 -3.06 -2.43
CA LEU A 279 -35.97 -2.09 -2.82
C LEU A 279 -36.46 -2.28 -4.27
N ILE A 280 -35.56 -2.58 -5.21
CA ILE A 280 -35.92 -2.87 -6.60
C ILE A 280 -36.73 -4.17 -6.69
N LEU A 281 -36.35 -5.20 -5.94
CA LEU A 281 -37.12 -6.45 -5.83
C LEU A 281 -38.52 -6.21 -5.28
N PHE A 282 -38.67 -5.36 -4.26
CA PHE A 282 -39.98 -5.00 -3.72
C PHE A 282 -40.86 -4.23 -4.72
N GLN A 283 -40.29 -3.34 -5.52
CA GLN A 283 -41.03 -2.58 -6.54
C GLN A 283 -41.43 -3.42 -7.75
N THR A 284 -40.69 -4.49 -8.06
CA THR A 284 -40.98 -5.40 -9.18
C THR A 284 -41.94 -6.54 -8.80
N LEU A 285 -42.22 -6.71 -7.51
CA LEU A 285 -43.19 -7.67 -6.96
C LEU A 285 -44.59 -7.06 -6.71
N GLN A 286 -44.77 -5.76 -6.95
CA GLN A 286 -46.08 -5.08 -6.97
C GLN A 286 -46.64 -5.01 -8.40
#